data_AF-A0A0C3C5D3-F1
#
_entry.id   AF-A0A0C3C5D3-F1
#
_cell.length_a   1.000
_cell.length_b   1.000
_cell.length_c   1.000
_cell.angle_alpha   90.00
_cell.angle_beta   90.00
_cell.angle_gamma   90.00
#
_symmetry.space_group_name_H-M   'P 1'
#
loop_
_entity.id
_entity.type
_entity.pdbx_description
1 polymer ?
#
loop_
_entity_poly.entity_id
_entity_poly.type
_entity_poly.pdbx_seq_one_letter_code
_entity_poly.pdbx_strand_id
1 'polypeptide(L)'
;MPGSTTQPGKSSYTGISAHVASFDGLGTDIARIESSDSDQNHLISSAQRILDNFSKAECRFMYGPGDPPPSIELDKVLSAMLSHAQDCGGQEGLRYFASAIVACHERGQSNGGDAVETNLLESMAITMITQFLFIFKAKWPESEDWLGATFDYYDPRPYTGLNLCGRHIPKSEERFRLKLVIRQAFECFISGYGSPCLFSLDSRGLLIPRQIFRWPTGIAEDGSESSKSATRSFNILKKFTRISANNLGELKNIIHDPSNGVLMMSDLLEDFAQFEWWLQPTNAPNDYSIQFYGPPSGALQYFRPDLNAVVFADRSETSYSMDSTLERFPDPIPLPDRHLISICAGIGEILHGSGAGPFLDKLLPASGNSIAVHSWQELEELPVG
;
A
#
# COMPACT_ATOMS: atom_id res chain seq x y z
N MET A 1 10.26 8.16 51.91
CA MET A 1 9.47 8.40 50.69
C MET A 1 9.42 7.09 49.92
N PRO A 2 8.26 6.47 49.72
CA PRO A 2 8.18 5.28 48.89
C PRO A 2 8.17 5.72 47.43
N GLY A 3 9.15 5.23 46.67
CA GLY A 3 9.22 5.44 45.23
C GLY A 3 8.03 4.75 44.55
N SER A 4 7.25 5.54 43.82
CA SER A 4 6.20 5.05 42.92
C SER A 4 6.85 4.26 41.80
N THR A 5 6.90 2.93 41.94
CA THR A 5 7.22 2.02 40.85
C THR A 5 6.03 2.00 39.89
N THR A 6 6.10 2.79 38.82
CA THR A 6 5.20 2.70 37.67
C THR A 6 5.35 1.29 37.10
N GLN A 7 4.30 0.47 37.16
CA GLN A 7 4.31 -0.86 36.56
C GLN A 7 4.46 -0.70 35.04
N PRO A 8 5.39 -1.44 34.39
CA PRO A 8 5.49 -1.46 32.94
C PRO A 8 4.18 -1.97 32.35
N GLY A 9 3.70 -1.28 31.30
CA GLY A 9 2.38 -1.47 30.69
C GLY A 9 2.05 -2.94 30.43
N LYS A 10 0.81 -3.33 30.75
CA LYS A 10 0.29 -4.68 30.52
C LYS A 10 0.31 -4.96 29.01
N SER A 11 1.29 -5.75 28.58
CA SER A 11 1.29 -6.37 27.25
C SER A 11 0.08 -7.30 27.15
N SER A 12 -0.89 -6.93 26.31
CA SER A 12 -2.05 -7.78 26.03
C SER A 12 -1.61 -8.91 25.09
N TYR A 13 -1.31 -10.08 25.65
CA TYR A 13 -1.12 -11.32 24.89
C TYR A 13 -2.45 -11.91 24.37
N THR A 14 -3.44 -11.05 24.09
CA THR A 14 -4.64 -11.46 23.36
C THR A 14 -4.24 -11.75 21.92
N GLY A 15 -4.57 -12.94 21.43
CA GLY A 15 -4.26 -13.34 20.05
C GLY A 15 -4.85 -12.35 19.05
N ILE A 16 -4.14 -12.12 17.95
CA ILE A 16 -4.52 -11.14 16.92
C ILE A 16 -5.91 -11.45 16.34
N SER A 17 -6.27 -12.72 16.23
CA SER A 17 -7.63 -13.14 15.86
C SER A 17 -8.73 -12.58 16.78
N ALA A 18 -8.45 -12.39 18.09
CA ALA A 18 -9.41 -11.81 19.03
C ALA A 18 -9.59 -10.30 18.79
N HIS A 19 -8.51 -9.58 18.51
CA HIS A 19 -8.57 -8.17 18.13
C HIS A 19 -9.35 -7.97 16.83
N VAL A 20 -9.06 -8.80 15.83
CA VAL A 20 -9.76 -8.79 14.54
C VAL A 20 -11.25 -9.08 14.71
N ALA A 21 -11.61 -10.10 15.51
CA ALA A 21 -13.01 -10.41 15.80
C ALA A 21 -13.74 -9.28 16.56
N SER A 22 -13.03 -8.62 17.48
CA SER A 22 -13.56 -7.47 18.22
C SER A 22 -13.88 -6.30 17.27
N PHE A 23 -12.99 -6.01 16.32
CA PHE A 23 -13.21 -5.00 15.29
C PHE A 23 -14.33 -5.39 14.33
N ASP A 24 -14.37 -6.63 13.85
CA ASP A 24 -15.45 -7.12 12.98
C ASP A 24 -16.82 -6.96 13.65
N GLY A 25 -16.88 -7.17 14.97
CA GLY A 25 -18.09 -6.96 15.76
C GLY A 25 -18.60 -5.52 15.75
N LEU A 26 -17.79 -4.51 15.42
CA LEU A 26 -18.20 -3.10 15.35
C LEU A 26 -18.97 -2.76 14.07
N GLY A 27 -18.98 -3.63 13.05
CA GLY A 27 -19.48 -3.29 11.71
C GLY A 27 -20.87 -2.65 11.67
N THR A 28 -21.80 -3.09 12.53
CA THR A 28 -23.15 -2.50 12.64
C THR A 28 -23.15 -1.10 13.25
N ASP A 29 -22.31 -0.85 14.26
CA ASP A 29 -22.19 0.45 14.90
C ASP A 29 -21.52 1.46 13.97
N ILE A 30 -20.48 1.03 13.27
CA ILE A 30 -19.82 1.85 12.24
C ILE A 30 -20.82 2.25 11.18
N ALA A 31 -21.57 1.30 10.62
CA ALA A 31 -22.57 1.57 9.59
C ALA A 31 -23.65 2.53 10.08
N ARG A 32 -24.15 2.35 11.32
CA ARG A 32 -25.15 3.24 11.93
C ARG A 32 -24.64 4.67 12.07
N ILE A 33 -23.41 4.85 12.55
CA ILE A 33 -22.82 6.18 12.75
C ILE A 33 -22.50 6.82 11.40
N GLU A 34 -21.92 6.05 10.48
CA GLU A 34 -21.61 6.48 9.11
C GLU A 34 -22.87 6.96 8.37
N SER A 35 -24.00 6.26 8.53
CA SER A 35 -25.27 6.63 7.89
C SER A 35 -26.10 7.67 8.65
N SER A 36 -25.63 8.15 9.80
CA SER A 36 -26.36 9.15 10.60
C SER A 36 -26.34 10.55 9.94
N ASP A 37 -27.31 11.40 10.24
CA ASP A 37 -27.31 12.81 9.79
C ASP A 37 -26.29 13.69 10.56
N SER A 38 -25.40 13.08 11.34
CA SER A 38 -24.37 13.80 12.09
C SER A 38 -23.45 14.57 11.14
N ASP A 39 -23.23 15.84 11.47
CA ASP A 39 -22.28 16.70 10.77
C ASP A 39 -20.88 16.05 10.76
N GLN A 40 -20.23 16.07 9.61
CA GLN A 40 -18.96 15.39 9.43
C GLN A 40 -17.83 16.03 10.27
N ASN A 41 -17.80 17.35 10.41
CA ASN A 41 -16.80 18.02 11.24
C ASN A 41 -17.00 17.68 12.72
N HIS A 42 -18.24 17.53 13.16
CA HIS A 42 -18.55 17.05 14.51
C HIS A 42 -18.02 15.62 14.73
N LEU A 43 -18.21 14.71 13.75
CA LEU A 43 -17.67 13.34 13.83
C LEU A 43 -16.13 13.34 13.89
N ILE A 44 -15.47 14.11 13.04
CA ILE A 44 -14.00 14.23 13.01
C ILE A 44 -13.48 14.78 14.34
N SER A 45 -14.08 15.87 14.83
CA SER A 45 -13.68 16.49 16.11
C SER A 45 -13.89 15.52 17.29
N SER A 46 -14.96 14.72 17.24
CA SER A 46 -15.22 13.69 18.25
C SER A 46 -14.17 12.59 18.19
N ALA A 47 -13.84 12.09 17.00
CA ALA A 47 -12.81 11.08 16.79
C ALA A 47 -11.43 11.56 17.27
N GLN A 48 -11.05 12.80 16.94
CA GLN A 48 -9.79 13.41 17.41
C GLN A 48 -9.72 13.45 18.94
N ARG A 49 -10.79 13.91 19.61
CA ARG A 49 -10.84 13.96 21.08
C ARG A 49 -10.75 12.57 21.72
N ILE A 50 -11.33 11.54 21.08
CA ILE A 50 -11.22 10.15 21.53
C ILE A 50 -9.76 9.68 21.42
N LEU A 51 -9.09 9.96 20.28
CA LEU A 51 -7.69 9.61 20.09
C LEU A 51 -6.74 10.38 21.03
N ASP A 52 -7.03 11.64 21.34
CA ASP A 52 -6.29 12.44 22.33
C ASP A 52 -6.38 11.86 23.75
N ASN A 53 -7.47 11.16 24.07
CA ASN A 53 -7.59 10.43 25.32
C ASN A 53 -6.90 9.07 25.25
N PHE A 54 -7.00 8.37 24.11
CA PHE A 54 -6.35 7.10 23.88
C PHE A 54 -4.82 7.21 23.94
N SER A 55 -4.23 8.28 23.41
CA SER A 55 -2.77 8.52 23.47
C SER A 55 -2.23 8.59 24.91
N LYS A 56 -3.04 9.04 25.87
CA LYS A 56 -2.67 9.09 27.31
C LYS A 56 -2.56 7.71 27.94
N ALA A 57 -3.15 6.68 27.33
CA ALA A 57 -3.06 5.31 27.80
C ALA A 57 -1.72 4.64 27.41
N GLU A 58 -0.93 5.27 26.51
CA GLU A 58 0.36 4.77 26.03
C GLU A 58 0.30 3.33 25.48
N CYS A 59 -0.81 2.99 24.82
CA CYS A 59 -1.05 1.65 24.28
C CYS A 59 -0.03 1.29 23.19
N ARG A 60 0.68 0.18 23.40
CA ARG A 60 1.67 -0.35 22.46
C ARG A 60 1.35 -1.76 22.03
N PHE A 61 1.56 -2.05 20.76
CA PHE A 61 1.57 -3.39 20.22
C PHE A 61 3.01 -3.87 20.06
N MET A 62 3.33 -5.00 20.68
CA MET A 62 4.64 -5.65 20.62
C MET A 62 4.49 -7.01 19.97
N TYR A 63 5.30 -7.31 18.97
CA TYR A 63 5.20 -8.55 18.23
C TYR A 63 6.55 -8.99 17.66
N GLY A 64 6.73 -10.31 17.53
CA GLY A 64 7.91 -10.90 16.90
C GLY A 64 9.07 -11.19 17.85
N PRO A 65 10.15 -11.79 17.32
CA PRO A 65 11.35 -12.11 18.08
C PRO A 65 12.17 -10.85 18.41
N GLY A 66 12.93 -10.90 19.51
CA GLY A 66 13.83 -9.82 19.95
C GLY A 66 13.74 -9.54 21.44
N ASP A 67 14.79 -8.93 22.01
CA ASP A 67 14.80 -8.43 23.39
C ASP A 67 15.32 -6.98 23.43
N PRO A 68 14.43 -5.96 23.51
CA PRO A 68 12.97 -6.07 23.49
C PRO A 68 12.43 -6.38 22.07
N PRO A 69 11.21 -6.95 21.95
CA PRO A 69 10.57 -7.16 20.66
C PRO A 69 10.25 -5.82 19.97
N PRO A 70 10.12 -5.81 18.63
CA PRO A 70 9.58 -4.68 17.89
C PRO A 70 8.25 -4.20 18.51
N SER A 71 8.11 -2.88 18.65
CA SER A 71 6.94 -2.25 19.25
C SER A 71 6.45 -1.05 18.44
N ILE A 72 5.14 -0.82 18.44
CA ILE A 72 4.51 0.35 17.81
C ILE A 72 3.43 0.96 18.70
N GLU A 73 3.30 2.28 18.65
CA GLU A 73 2.28 3.07 19.36
C GLU A 73 0.98 3.09 18.56
N LEU A 74 -0.10 2.59 19.17
CA LEU A 74 -1.36 2.32 18.47
C LEU A 74 -2.16 3.60 18.19
N ASP A 75 -2.07 4.61 19.05
CA ASP A 75 -2.69 5.91 18.88
C ASP A 75 -2.13 6.66 17.66
N LYS A 76 -0.83 6.54 17.40
CA LYS A 76 -0.18 7.13 16.22
C LYS A 76 -0.70 6.52 14.92
N VAL A 77 -0.94 5.20 14.89
CA VAL A 77 -1.53 4.53 13.72
C VAL A 77 -2.93 5.06 13.43
N LEU A 78 -3.80 5.10 14.44
CA LEU A 78 -5.17 5.61 14.25
C LEU A 78 -5.19 7.10 13.89
N SER A 79 -4.31 7.91 14.48
CA SER A 79 -4.22 9.34 14.19
C SER A 79 -3.75 9.60 12.75
N ALA A 80 -2.75 8.85 12.28
CA ALA A 80 -2.28 8.94 10.90
C ALA A 80 -3.36 8.49 9.91
N MET A 81 -4.00 7.35 10.17
CA MET A 81 -5.11 6.86 9.34
C MET A 81 -6.25 7.89 9.25
N LEU A 82 -6.64 8.53 10.36
CA LEU A 82 -7.67 9.58 10.35
C LEU A 82 -7.23 10.81 9.55
N SER A 83 -5.98 11.23 9.70
CA SER A 83 -5.45 12.44 9.05
C SER A 83 -5.36 12.29 7.53
N HIS A 84 -4.99 11.12 7.03
CA HIS A 84 -4.82 10.85 5.60
C HIS A 84 -6.03 10.17 4.93
N ALA A 85 -7.10 9.87 5.69
CA ALA A 85 -8.32 9.27 5.15
C ALA A 85 -8.97 10.13 4.04
N GLN A 86 -8.90 11.45 4.17
CA GLN A 86 -9.43 12.37 3.16
C GLN A 86 -8.66 12.29 1.84
N ASP A 87 -7.33 12.19 1.91
CA ASP A 87 -6.49 12.12 0.71
C ASP A 87 -6.67 10.78 0.00
N CYS A 88 -6.93 9.71 0.75
CA CYS A 88 -7.12 8.37 0.21
C CYS A 88 -8.52 8.12 -0.35
N GLY A 89 -9.59 8.59 0.31
CA GLY A 89 -10.97 8.26 -0.03
C GLY A 89 -11.95 9.44 0.01
N GLY A 90 -11.43 10.67 0.01
CA GLY A 90 -12.23 11.87 0.09
C GLY A 90 -13.02 11.98 1.39
N GLN A 91 -14.11 12.74 1.35
CA GLN A 91 -14.97 12.97 2.52
C GLN A 91 -15.58 11.68 3.03
N GLU A 92 -15.91 10.73 2.15
CA GLU A 92 -16.52 9.48 2.58
C GLU A 92 -15.51 8.54 3.27
N GLY A 93 -14.24 8.51 2.83
CA GLY A 93 -13.16 7.78 3.51
C GLY A 93 -12.90 8.34 4.91
N LEU A 94 -12.80 9.67 5.01
CA LEU A 94 -12.66 10.38 6.28
C LEU A 94 -13.83 10.12 7.22
N ARG A 95 -15.06 10.18 6.70
CA ARG A 95 -16.28 9.90 7.47
C ARG A 95 -16.28 8.47 7.99
N TYR A 96 -16.00 7.48 7.13
CA TYR A 96 -15.93 6.07 7.54
C TYR A 96 -14.96 5.87 8.72
N PHE A 97 -13.75 6.42 8.61
CA PHE A 97 -12.73 6.21 9.64
C PHE A 97 -13.06 6.94 10.95
N ALA A 98 -13.59 8.16 10.88
CA ALA A 98 -14.10 8.88 12.05
C ALA A 98 -15.25 8.12 12.72
N SER A 99 -16.20 7.58 11.94
CA SER A 99 -17.29 6.75 12.44
C SER A 99 -16.80 5.49 13.13
N ALA A 100 -15.72 4.87 12.65
CA ALA A 100 -15.11 3.71 13.29
C ALA A 100 -14.55 4.01 14.69
N ILE A 101 -13.87 5.14 14.85
CA ILE A 101 -13.36 5.60 16.15
C ILE A 101 -14.52 5.91 17.11
N VAL A 102 -15.54 6.64 16.64
CA VAL A 102 -16.72 6.97 17.46
C VAL A 102 -17.49 5.71 17.85
N ALA A 103 -17.58 4.70 16.97
CA ALA A 103 -18.20 3.42 17.28
C ALA A 103 -17.50 2.69 18.45
N CYS A 104 -16.15 2.72 18.48
CA CYS A 104 -15.38 2.16 19.59
C CYS A 104 -15.75 2.85 20.92
N HIS A 105 -15.82 4.18 20.91
CA HIS A 105 -16.20 4.98 22.08
C HIS A 105 -17.63 4.69 22.54
N GLU A 106 -18.64 4.81 21.67
CA GLU A 106 -20.05 4.59 22.05
C GLU A 106 -20.28 3.18 22.60
N ARG A 107 -19.66 2.17 22.00
CA ARG A 107 -19.74 0.79 22.49
C ARG A 107 -19.01 0.60 23.82
N GLY A 108 -17.83 1.20 23.98
CA GLY A 108 -17.07 1.17 25.23
C GLY A 108 -17.87 1.75 26.39
N GLN A 109 -18.46 2.93 26.20
CA GLN A 109 -19.31 3.59 27.19
C GLN A 109 -20.54 2.75 27.56
N SER A 110 -21.10 2.01 26.59
CA SER A 110 -22.26 1.14 26.83
C SER A 110 -21.94 -0.17 27.57
N ASN A 111 -20.72 -0.70 27.41
CA ASN A 111 -20.37 -2.07 27.81
C ASN A 111 -19.35 -2.20 28.95
N GLY A 112 -18.88 -1.10 29.53
CA GLY A 112 -17.93 -1.17 30.66
C GLY A 112 -17.00 0.02 30.84
N GLY A 113 -17.24 1.13 30.13
CA GLY A 113 -16.48 2.37 30.24
C GLY A 113 -15.11 2.32 29.56
N ASP A 114 -14.19 3.14 30.06
CA ASP A 114 -12.91 3.46 29.43
C ASP A 114 -12.03 2.24 29.12
N ALA A 115 -12.10 1.19 29.94
CA ALA A 115 -11.33 -0.04 29.71
C ALA A 115 -11.79 -0.80 28.46
N VAL A 116 -13.11 -0.85 28.21
CA VAL A 116 -13.68 -1.50 27.02
C VAL A 116 -13.42 -0.66 25.78
N GLU A 117 -13.57 0.67 25.89
CA GLU A 117 -13.22 1.61 24.84
C GLU A 117 -11.76 1.47 24.41
N THR A 118 -10.84 1.46 25.37
CA THR A 118 -9.40 1.30 25.11
C THR A 118 -9.12 -0.01 24.38
N ASN A 119 -9.71 -1.12 24.82
CA ASN A 119 -9.53 -2.42 24.16
C ASN A 119 -10.09 -2.46 22.72
N LEU A 120 -11.21 -1.77 22.45
CA LEU A 120 -11.78 -1.66 21.11
C LEU A 120 -10.89 -0.82 20.18
N LEU A 121 -10.33 0.28 20.68
CA LEU A 121 -9.38 1.11 19.93
C LEU A 121 -8.07 0.36 19.65
N GLU A 122 -7.54 -0.37 20.64
CA GLU A 122 -6.39 -1.28 20.43
C GLU A 122 -6.70 -2.31 19.34
N SER A 123 -7.86 -2.94 19.41
CA SER A 123 -8.32 -3.94 18.44
C SER A 123 -8.43 -3.37 17.03
N MET A 124 -8.97 -2.16 16.90
CA MET A 124 -9.04 -1.43 15.63
C MET A 124 -7.64 -1.15 15.09
N ALA A 125 -6.73 -0.61 15.91
CA ALA A 125 -5.38 -0.26 15.49
C ALA A 125 -4.57 -1.49 15.04
N ILE A 126 -4.63 -2.58 15.82
CA ILE A 126 -3.99 -3.86 15.47
C ILE A 126 -4.60 -4.42 14.18
N THR A 127 -5.91 -4.30 13.97
CA THR A 127 -6.55 -4.70 12.72
C THR A 127 -6.05 -3.87 11.53
N MET A 128 -5.88 -2.55 11.69
CA MET A 128 -5.32 -1.69 10.63
C MET A 128 -3.88 -2.09 10.29
N ILE A 129 -3.05 -2.38 11.29
CA ILE A 129 -1.66 -2.83 11.07
C ILE A 129 -1.64 -4.18 10.35
N THR A 130 -2.35 -5.17 10.88
CA THR A 130 -2.21 -6.58 10.48
C THR A 130 -2.99 -6.94 9.23
N GLN A 131 -4.12 -6.27 8.98
CA GLN A 131 -4.99 -6.58 7.83
C GLN A 131 -4.85 -5.55 6.72
N PHE A 132 -4.66 -4.26 7.03
CA PHE A 132 -4.62 -3.23 5.99
C PHE A 132 -3.19 -2.84 5.59
N LEU A 133 -2.39 -2.32 6.53
CA LEU A 133 -1.05 -1.81 6.25
C LEU A 133 -0.04 -2.89 5.89
N PHE A 134 -0.15 -4.07 6.52
CA PHE A 134 0.72 -5.23 6.27
C PHE A 134 0.83 -5.55 4.78
N ILE A 135 -0.28 -5.53 4.05
CA ILE A 135 -0.36 -5.91 2.63
C ILE A 135 0.54 -5.04 1.75
N PHE A 136 0.75 -3.78 2.13
CA PHE A 136 1.57 -2.84 1.37
C PHE A 136 3.07 -3.02 1.62
N LYS A 137 3.46 -3.61 2.75
CA LYS A 137 4.86 -3.92 3.08
C LYS A 137 5.23 -5.38 2.79
N ALA A 138 4.24 -6.27 2.80
CA ALA A 138 4.41 -7.68 2.49
C ALA A 138 5.10 -7.87 1.13
N LYS A 139 6.08 -8.77 1.10
CA LYS A 139 6.72 -9.19 -0.14
C LYS A 139 5.85 -10.26 -0.78
N TRP A 140 5.41 -9.97 -2.00
CA TRP A 140 4.68 -10.92 -2.82
C TRP A 140 5.72 -11.80 -3.56
N PRO A 141 5.45 -13.09 -3.82
CA PRO A 141 6.43 -13.96 -4.47
C PRO A 141 6.69 -13.44 -5.86
N GLU A 142 7.90 -13.52 -6.44
CA GLU A 142 8.18 -13.05 -7.81
C GLU A 142 7.25 -13.62 -8.92
N SER A 143 6.51 -14.69 -8.64
CA SER A 143 5.46 -15.20 -9.54
C SER A 143 4.15 -14.40 -9.49
N GLU A 144 3.87 -13.69 -8.40
CA GLU A 144 2.74 -12.74 -8.24
C GLU A 144 3.19 -11.30 -8.03
N ASP A 145 4.46 -11.08 -7.68
CA ASP A 145 5.18 -9.84 -7.85
C ASP A 145 5.58 -9.83 -9.31
N TRP A 146 4.63 -9.38 -10.12
CA TRP A 146 4.56 -9.27 -11.58
C TRP A 146 5.78 -8.62 -12.26
N LEU A 147 6.92 -8.48 -11.59
CA LEU A 147 8.18 -7.92 -12.07
C LEU A 147 9.12 -8.95 -12.68
N GLY A 148 8.75 -10.24 -12.61
CA GLY A 148 9.37 -11.31 -13.38
C GLY A 148 10.58 -11.92 -12.69
N ALA A 149 10.74 -13.22 -12.90
CA ALA A 149 12.04 -13.87 -12.81
C ALA A 149 13.09 -12.98 -13.48
N THR A 150 14.27 -12.86 -12.87
CA THR A 150 15.49 -12.32 -13.48
C THR A 150 15.44 -12.48 -15.00
N PHE A 151 15.37 -11.36 -15.74
CA PHE A 151 15.58 -11.36 -17.18
C PHE A 151 16.85 -12.19 -17.41
N ASP A 152 16.72 -13.35 -18.03
CA ASP A 152 17.88 -14.15 -18.36
C ASP A 152 18.67 -13.33 -19.39
N TYR A 153 19.80 -12.80 -18.95
CA TYR A 153 20.58 -11.73 -19.60
C TYR A 153 21.06 -12.09 -21.02
N TYR A 154 20.79 -13.31 -21.49
CA TYR A 154 21.37 -13.91 -22.68
C TYR A 154 20.42 -14.14 -23.88
N ASP A 155 19.14 -13.73 -23.87
CA ASP A 155 18.27 -13.85 -25.07
C ASP A 155 17.86 -12.49 -25.67
N PRO A 156 18.64 -11.94 -26.61
CA PRO A 156 18.42 -10.63 -27.21
C PRO A 156 17.54 -10.72 -28.46
N ARG A 157 16.28 -11.17 -28.34
CA ARG A 157 15.36 -11.19 -29.49
C ARG A 157 14.32 -10.07 -29.45
N PRO A 158 14.07 -9.43 -30.62
CA PRO A 158 13.08 -8.37 -30.75
C PRO A 158 11.68 -8.93 -30.52
N TYR A 159 10.79 -8.04 -30.08
CA TYR A 159 9.41 -8.22 -29.60
C TYR A 159 8.44 -8.99 -30.52
N THR A 160 8.90 -9.55 -31.64
CA THR A 160 8.16 -10.51 -32.47
C THR A 160 8.17 -11.90 -31.83
N GLY A 161 7.41 -12.07 -30.74
CA GLY A 161 7.19 -13.35 -30.07
C GLY A 161 7.64 -13.35 -28.62
N LEU A 162 6.80 -12.82 -27.73
CA LEU A 162 6.96 -12.80 -26.27
C LEU A 162 6.86 -14.21 -25.63
N ASN A 163 7.72 -15.15 -26.06
CA ASN A 163 8.10 -16.35 -25.29
C ASN A 163 9.38 -16.06 -24.49
N LEU A 164 9.46 -14.88 -23.85
CA LEU A 164 10.70 -14.35 -23.24
C LEU A 164 11.01 -14.86 -21.83
N CYS A 165 10.24 -15.83 -21.34
CA CYS A 165 10.59 -16.72 -20.25
C CYS A 165 9.85 -18.02 -20.55
N GLY A 166 10.39 -19.20 -20.23
CA GLY A 166 9.63 -20.45 -20.31
C GLY A 166 8.37 -20.50 -19.42
N ARG A 167 7.98 -19.37 -18.80
CA ARG A 167 6.75 -19.16 -18.05
C ARG A 167 5.72 -18.47 -18.93
N HIS A 168 4.53 -19.07 -18.98
CA HIS A 168 3.38 -18.55 -19.67
C HIS A 168 2.85 -17.28 -18.96
N ILE A 169 3.25 -16.09 -19.44
CA ILE A 169 2.70 -14.81 -18.96
C ILE A 169 1.24 -14.70 -19.47
N PRO A 170 0.27 -14.34 -18.62
CA PRO A 170 -1.09 -14.05 -19.07
C PRO A 170 -1.10 -12.93 -20.11
N LYS A 171 -1.83 -13.10 -21.22
CA LYS A 171 -1.94 -12.10 -22.30
C LYS A 171 -2.36 -10.70 -21.82
N SER A 172 -3.18 -10.62 -20.77
CA SER A 172 -3.59 -9.35 -20.17
C SER A 172 -2.40 -8.58 -19.59
N GLU A 173 -1.46 -9.29 -18.97
CA GLU A 173 -0.28 -8.72 -18.36
C GLU A 173 0.74 -8.29 -19.42
N GLU A 174 0.98 -9.14 -20.42
CA GLU A 174 1.80 -8.81 -21.59
C GLU A 174 1.31 -7.50 -22.23
N ARG A 175 -0.01 -7.37 -22.41
CA ARG A 175 -0.64 -6.16 -22.94
C ARG A 175 -0.51 -4.96 -22.02
N PHE A 176 -0.63 -5.13 -20.70
CA PHE A 176 -0.38 -4.07 -19.72
C PHE A 176 1.05 -3.54 -19.84
N ARG A 177 2.06 -4.43 -19.80
CA ARG A 177 3.48 -4.06 -19.89
C ARG A 177 3.77 -3.32 -21.20
N LEU A 178 3.29 -3.85 -22.33
CA LEU A 178 3.49 -3.24 -23.64
C LEU A 178 2.87 -1.84 -23.72
N LYS A 179 1.67 -1.65 -23.15
CA LYS A 179 1.01 -0.34 -23.09
C LYS A 179 1.85 0.68 -22.31
N LEU A 180 2.45 0.31 -21.18
CA LEU A 180 3.27 1.22 -20.40
C LEU A 180 4.55 1.64 -21.14
N VAL A 181 5.20 0.68 -21.78
CA VAL A 181 6.40 0.94 -22.59
C VAL A 181 6.10 1.91 -23.73
N ILE A 182 5.00 1.66 -24.46
CA ILE A 182 4.57 2.52 -25.57
C ILE A 182 4.15 3.91 -25.07
N ARG A 183 3.35 4.00 -24.01
CA ARG A 183 2.89 5.30 -23.46
C ARG A 183 4.06 6.19 -23.04
N GLN A 184 5.17 5.61 -22.60
CA GLN A 184 6.31 6.35 -22.06
C GLN A 184 7.50 6.45 -23.01
N ALA A 185 7.34 6.08 -24.29
CA ALA A 185 8.43 6.14 -25.27
C ALA A 185 9.71 5.43 -24.83
N PHE A 186 9.57 4.27 -24.16
CA PHE A 186 10.71 3.50 -23.64
C PHE A 186 11.59 4.30 -22.65
N GLU A 187 11.01 5.26 -21.92
CA GLU A 187 11.70 6.06 -20.91
C GLU A 187 11.14 5.82 -19.51
N CYS A 188 12.04 5.84 -18.52
CA CYS A 188 11.66 5.92 -17.12
C CYS A 188 10.89 7.22 -16.87
N PHE A 189 9.69 7.13 -16.25
CA PHE A 189 8.88 8.34 -16.02
C PHE A 189 9.56 9.37 -15.12
N ILE A 190 10.48 8.92 -14.27
CA ILE A 190 11.19 9.76 -13.33
C ILE A 190 12.41 10.35 -14.03
N SER A 191 13.36 9.55 -14.47
CA SER A 191 14.63 10.08 -14.96
C SER A 191 14.57 10.61 -16.40
N GLY A 192 13.54 10.24 -17.17
CA GLY A 192 13.56 10.36 -18.64
C GLY A 192 14.62 9.48 -19.29
N TYR A 193 15.37 8.70 -18.51
CA TYR A 193 16.39 7.80 -19.03
C TYR A 193 15.71 6.60 -19.69
N GLY A 194 16.16 6.29 -20.89
CA GLY A 194 15.61 5.24 -21.71
C GLY A 194 16.36 5.17 -23.02
N SER A 195 16.32 4.01 -23.66
CA SER A 195 16.84 3.84 -25.01
C SER A 195 15.85 2.99 -25.80
N PRO A 196 15.42 3.44 -26.99
CA PRO A 196 14.67 2.57 -27.90
C PRO A 196 15.52 1.38 -28.36
N CYS A 197 16.86 1.47 -28.25
CA CYS A 197 17.74 0.34 -28.46
C CYS A 197 17.76 -0.57 -27.22
N LEU A 198 16.81 -1.50 -27.21
CA LEU A 198 16.67 -2.61 -26.25
C LEU A 198 17.94 -3.48 -26.08
N PHE A 199 18.92 -3.35 -26.98
CA PHE A 199 20.11 -4.21 -27.06
C PHE A 199 21.37 -3.64 -26.39
N SER A 200 21.33 -2.43 -25.82
CA SER A 200 22.54 -1.74 -25.31
C SER A 200 22.40 -1.18 -23.90
N LEU A 201 21.49 -1.72 -23.08
CA LEU A 201 21.44 -1.31 -21.68
C LEU A 201 22.54 -2.06 -20.92
N ASP A 202 23.53 -1.32 -20.43
CA ASP A 202 24.25 -1.72 -19.21
C ASP A 202 23.18 -2.11 -18.17
N SER A 203 23.45 -3.14 -17.38
CA SER A 203 22.59 -3.67 -16.31
C SER A 203 21.91 -2.58 -15.46
N ARG A 204 22.52 -1.40 -15.33
CA ARG A 204 22.06 -0.21 -14.58
C ARG A 204 21.00 0.65 -15.27
N GLY A 205 20.22 0.08 -16.17
CA GLY A 205 19.19 0.83 -16.92
C GLY A 205 17.96 0.03 -17.27
N LEU A 206 17.76 -1.13 -16.63
CA LEU A 206 16.61 -1.98 -16.93
C LEU A 206 15.31 -1.24 -16.57
N LEU A 207 14.47 -1.03 -17.57
CA LEU A 207 13.15 -0.43 -17.41
C LEU A 207 12.13 -1.52 -17.10
N ILE A 208 11.49 -1.38 -15.95
CA ILE A 208 10.53 -2.33 -15.41
C ILE A 208 9.16 -1.67 -15.34
N PRO A 209 8.13 -2.22 -16.01
CA PRO A 209 6.76 -1.80 -15.81
C PRO A 209 6.31 -2.15 -14.38
N ARG A 210 5.84 -1.17 -13.62
CA ARG A 210 5.48 -1.28 -12.21
C ARG A 210 4.09 -0.71 -11.96
N GLN A 211 3.35 -1.34 -11.06
CA GLN A 211 2.10 -0.81 -10.55
C GLN A 211 2.33 0.30 -9.52
N ILE A 212 1.50 1.34 -9.54
CA ILE A 212 1.50 2.44 -8.58
C ILE A 212 0.86 1.97 -7.27
N PHE A 213 -0.37 1.45 -7.38
CA PHE A 213 -1.09 0.82 -6.29
C PHE A 213 -0.97 -0.69 -6.43
N ARG A 214 -0.38 -1.34 -5.43
CA ARG A 214 -0.17 -2.79 -5.40
C ARG A 214 -1.24 -3.43 -4.53
N TRP A 215 -1.76 -4.55 -5.01
CA TRP A 215 -2.65 -5.40 -4.24
C TRP A 215 -2.41 -6.87 -4.58
N PRO A 216 -2.50 -7.77 -3.60
CA PRO A 216 -2.39 -9.19 -3.85
C PRO A 216 -3.60 -9.73 -4.59
N THR A 217 -3.36 -10.13 -5.83
CA THR A 217 -4.36 -10.69 -6.73
C THR A 217 -4.35 -12.23 -6.78
N GLY A 218 -3.38 -12.86 -6.11
CA GLY A 218 -3.21 -14.32 -6.08
C GLY A 218 -4.03 -15.04 -5.01
N ILE A 219 -4.78 -14.32 -4.19
CA ILE A 219 -5.48 -14.91 -3.05
C ILE A 219 -6.68 -15.71 -3.55
N ALA A 220 -6.67 -17.02 -3.29
CA ALA A 220 -7.75 -17.91 -3.67
C ALA A 220 -9.04 -17.59 -2.90
N GLU A 221 -10.18 -17.58 -3.60
CA GLU A 221 -11.52 -17.48 -3.01
C GLU A 221 -12.00 -18.87 -2.56
N ASP A 222 -11.21 -19.54 -1.71
CA ASP A 222 -11.46 -20.91 -1.25
C ASP A 222 -12.07 -20.99 0.17
N GLY A 223 -12.30 -19.84 0.80
CA GLY A 223 -12.83 -19.75 2.17
C GLY A 223 -11.80 -20.06 3.27
N SER A 224 -10.52 -20.22 2.92
CA SER A 224 -9.41 -20.31 3.87
C SER A 224 -9.32 -19.06 4.76
N GLU A 225 -8.58 -19.14 5.86
CA GLU A 225 -8.32 -17.95 6.70
C GLU A 225 -7.57 -16.86 5.93
N SER A 226 -6.69 -17.22 4.99
CA SER A 226 -6.06 -16.27 4.07
C SER A 226 -7.09 -15.56 3.20
N SER A 227 -8.06 -16.31 2.64
CA SER A 227 -9.19 -15.75 1.88
C SER A 227 -10.05 -14.79 2.70
N LYS A 228 -10.34 -15.13 3.97
CA LYS A 228 -11.07 -14.25 4.90
C LYS A 228 -10.28 -12.98 5.25
N SER A 229 -8.98 -13.13 5.52
CA SER A 229 -8.06 -12.02 5.77
C SER A 229 -8.04 -11.06 4.58
N ALA A 230 -7.91 -11.59 3.36
CA ALA A 230 -7.93 -10.81 2.14
C ALA A 230 -9.25 -10.07 1.92
N THR A 231 -10.38 -10.76 2.14
CA THR A 231 -11.71 -10.15 2.04
C THR A 231 -11.88 -9.01 3.04
N ARG A 232 -11.42 -9.20 4.29
CA ARG A 232 -11.45 -8.14 5.31
C ARG A 232 -10.59 -6.94 4.89
N SER A 233 -9.38 -7.22 4.44
CA SER A 233 -8.43 -6.21 3.99
C SER A 233 -8.98 -5.41 2.81
N PHE A 234 -9.61 -6.09 1.86
CA PHE A 234 -10.29 -5.48 0.72
C PHE A 234 -11.47 -4.60 1.16
N ASN A 235 -12.26 -5.05 2.14
CA ASN A 235 -13.36 -4.25 2.68
C ASN A 235 -12.86 -2.97 3.37
N ILE A 236 -11.75 -3.07 4.13
CA ILE A 236 -11.11 -1.89 4.74
C ILE A 236 -10.62 -0.96 3.63
N LEU A 237 -9.86 -1.48 2.67
CA LEU A 237 -9.38 -0.73 1.51
C LEU A 237 -10.53 0.00 0.81
N LYS A 238 -11.60 -0.72 0.47
CA LYS A 238 -12.75 -0.17 -0.26
C LYS A 238 -13.39 0.99 0.49
N LYS A 239 -13.65 0.84 1.79
CA LYS A 239 -14.28 1.89 2.59
C LYS A 239 -13.35 3.08 2.83
N PHE A 240 -12.08 2.81 3.08
CA PHE A 240 -11.07 3.81 3.38
C PHE A 240 -10.67 4.64 2.15
N THR A 241 -10.53 3.99 1.00
CA THR A 241 -10.03 4.60 -0.24
C THR A 241 -11.11 4.93 -1.26
N ARG A 242 -12.33 4.40 -1.12
CA ARG A 242 -13.40 4.54 -2.12
C ARG A 242 -12.99 4.07 -3.52
N ILE A 243 -12.07 3.10 -3.61
CA ILE A 243 -11.79 2.42 -4.86
C ILE A 243 -13.09 1.82 -5.42
N SER A 244 -13.31 1.96 -6.73
CA SER A 244 -14.59 1.65 -7.37
C SER A 244 -14.91 0.15 -7.45
N ALA A 245 -13.93 -0.71 -7.17
CA ALA A 245 -14.09 -2.16 -7.20
C ALA A 245 -15.11 -2.65 -6.16
N ASN A 246 -16.05 -3.47 -6.60
CA ASN A 246 -17.06 -4.07 -5.72
C ASN A 246 -16.65 -5.42 -5.14
N ASN A 247 -15.70 -6.09 -5.77
CA ASN A 247 -15.15 -7.39 -5.40
C ASN A 247 -13.68 -7.48 -5.81
N LEU A 248 -13.00 -8.54 -5.39
CA LEU A 248 -11.58 -8.78 -5.71
C LEU A 248 -11.33 -8.93 -7.23
N GLY A 249 -12.29 -9.49 -7.97
CA GLY A 249 -12.21 -9.61 -9.43
C GLY A 249 -12.20 -8.26 -10.16
N GLU A 250 -13.05 -7.33 -9.74
CA GLU A 250 -13.04 -5.95 -10.25
C GLU A 250 -11.76 -5.22 -9.85
N LEU A 251 -11.25 -5.45 -8.63
CA LEU A 251 -9.99 -4.88 -8.20
C LEU A 251 -8.84 -5.35 -9.09
N LYS A 252 -8.81 -6.64 -9.47
CA LYS A 252 -7.81 -7.18 -10.41
C LYS A 252 -7.79 -6.42 -11.74
N ASN A 253 -8.95 -5.99 -12.23
CA ASN A 253 -9.01 -5.18 -13.46
C ASN A 253 -8.37 -3.81 -13.27
N ILE A 254 -8.58 -3.15 -12.13
CA ILE A 254 -7.93 -1.87 -11.79
C ILE A 254 -6.41 -2.08 -11.68
N ILE A 255 -6.00 -3.17 -11.02
CA ILE A 255 -4.60 -3.48 -10.77
C ILE A 255 -3.80 -3.68 -12.07
N HIS A 256 -4.40 -4.28 -13.09
CA HIS A 256 -3.79 -4.49 -14.40
C HIS A 256 -4.15 -3.43 -15.45
N ASP A 257 -4.88 -2.39 -15.07
CA ASP A 257 -5.15 -1.28 -15.97
C ASP A 257 -3.90 -0.42 -16.14
N PRO A 258 -3.54 0.05 -17.34
CA PRO A 258 -2.38 0.91 -17.55
C PRO A 258 -2.41 2.21 -16.74
N SER A 259 -3.59 2.69 -16.32
CA SER A 259 -3.71 3.81 -15.39
C SER A 259 -3.15 3.52 -13.98
N ASN A 260 -3.00 2.25 -13.61
CA ASN A 260 -2.30 1.86 -12.39
C ASN A 260 -0.81 1.59 -12.62
N GLY A 261 -0.25 1.92 -13.79
CA GLY A 261 1.09 1.50 -14.17
C GLY A 261 2.04 2.64 -14.50
N VAL A 262 3.34 2.41 -14.34
CA VAL A 262 4.45 3.28 -14.75
C VAL A 262 5.66 2.46 -15.19
N LEU A 263 6.48 2.98 -16.09
CA LEU A 263 7.79 2.40 -16.47
C LEU A 263 8.90 3.06 -15.65
N MET A 264 9.63 2.27 -14.86
CA MET A 264 10.62 2.74 -13.88
C MET A 264 11.94 2.01 -14.03
N MET A 265 13.08 2.63 -13.70
CA MET A 265 14.36 1.91 -13.62
C MET A 265 14.39 0.95 -12.42
N SER A 266 15.05 -0.20 -12.58
CA SER A 266 15.26 -1.18 -11.51
C SER A 266 15.81 -0.57 -10.22
N ASP A 267 16.76 0.36 -10.35
CA ASP A 267 17.46 0.96 -9.21
C ASP A 267 16.56 1.89 -8.36
N LEU A 268 15.41 2.32 -8.90
CA LEU A 268 14.43 3.15 -8.18
C LEU A 268 13.24 2.33 -7.64
N LEU A 269 13.14 1.07 -8.06
CA LEU A 269 12.00 0.21 -7.83
C LEU A 269 11.86 -0.17 -6.36
N GLU A 270 12.98 -0.50 -5.70
CA GLU A 270 12.99 -0.93 -4.31
C GLU A 270 12.54 0.22 -3.40
N ASP A 271 13.13 1.41 -3.56
CA ASP A 271 12.75 2.61 -2.81
C ASP A 271 11.26 2.95 -2.97
N PHE A 272 10.73 2.88 -4.20
CA PHE A 272 9.32 3.12 -4.46
C PHE A 272 8.42 2.07 -3.81
N ALA A 273 8.81 0.79 -3.91
CA ALA A 273 8.05 -0.32 -3.35
C ALA A 273 8.04 -0.30 -1.81
N GLN A 274 9.06 0.29 -1.19
CA GLN A 274 9.16 0.47 0.26
C GLN A 274 8.53 1.77 0.76
N PHE A 275 7.94 2.57 -0.13
CA PHE A 275 7.39 3.90 0.16
C PHE A 275 8.45 4.90 0.66
N GLU A 276 9.73 4.74 0.34
CA GLU A 276 10.76 5.72 0.72
C GLU A 276 10.53 7.07 0.03
N TRP A 277 9.81 7.04 -1.09
CA TRP A 277 9.28 8.21 -1.76
C TRP A 277 7.97 7.86 -2.48
N TRP A 278 7.14 8.87 -2.76
CA TRP A 278 5.89 8.74 -3.49
C TRP A 278 5.56 9.99 -4.30
N LEU A 279 4.51 9.91 -5.11
CA LEU A 279 4.01 11.02 -5.91
C LEU A 279 2.83 11.67 -5.20
N GLN A 280 2.92 12.97 -4.92
CA GLN A 280 1.83 13.75 -4.35
C GLN A 280 1.16 14.58 -5.45
N PRO A 281 -0.15 14.42 -5.70
CA PRO A 281 -0.85 15.20 -6.72
C PRO A 281 -0.80 16.71 -6.45
N THR A 282 -0.51 17.50 -7.48
CA THR A 282 -0.55 18.98 -7.42
C THR A 282 -1.90 19.51 -7.91
N ASN A 283 -2.11 20.83 -7.92
CA ASN A 283 -3.34 21.41 -8.48
C ASN A 283 -3.50 21.19 -9.99
N ALA A 284 -2.41 20.93 -10.72
CA ALA A 284 -2.47 20.68 -12.15
C ALA A 284 -2.80 19.20 -12.46
N PRO A 285 -3.57 18.93 -13.53
CA PRO A 285 -3.86 17.57 -13.95
C PRO A 285 -2.58 16.89 -14.43
N ASN A 286 -2.40 15.62 -14.05
CA ASN A 286 -1.25 14.79 -14.40
C ASN A 286 0.12 15.32 -13.91
N ASP A 287 0.13 16.28 -12.98
CA ASP A 287 1.33 16.89 -12.41
C ASP A 287 1.43 16.52 -10.92
N TYR A 288 2.61 16.04 -10.53
CA TYR A 288 2.87 15.45 -9.22
C TYR A 288 4.21 15.94 -8.67
N SER A 289 4.23 16.28 -7.39
CA SER A 289 5.48 16.50 -6.66
C SER A 289 6.02 15.19 -6.11
N ILE A 290 7.34 15.05 -6.02
CA ILE A 290 7.96 13.87 -5.40
C ILE A 290 8.14 14.17 -3.91
N GLN A 291 7.57 13.32 -3.07
CA GLN A 291 7.71 13.40 -1.61
C GLN A 291 8.63 12.29 -1.12
N PHE A 292 9.32 12.56 -0.01
CA PHE A 292 10.32 11.67 0.55
C PHE A 292 10.07 11.46 2.04
N TYR A 293 10.24 10.22 2.50
CA TYR A 293 10.29 9.94 3.93
C TYR A 293 11.64 10.37 4.55
N GLY A 294 12.73 10.14 3.83
CA GLY A 294 14.10 10.47 4.25
C GLY A 294 14.89 11.21 3.17
N PRO A 295 16.21 11.35 3.33
CA PRO A 295 17.05 11.84 2.25
C PRO A 295 16.89 10.96 1.00
N PRO A 296 16.74 11.54 -0.20
CA PRO A 296 16.58 10.75 -1.42
C PRO A 296 17.79 9.84 -1.62
N SER A 297 17.57 8.63 -2.14
CA SER A 297 18.66 7.69 -2.39
C SER A 297 19.67 8.26 -3.38
N GLY A 298 20.92 7.77 -3.32
CA GLY A 298 21.97 8.18 -4.23
C GLY A 298 21.61 7.92 -5.70
N ALA A 299 20.88 6.83 -5.97
CA ALA A 299 20.37 6.52 -7.30
C ALA A 299 19.40 7.60 -7.78
N LEU A 300 18.40 7.95 -6.97
CA LEU A 300 17.43 8.96 -7.37
C LEU A 300 18.07 10.34 -7.56
N GLN A 301 18.95 10.77 -6.65
CA GLN A 301 19.68 12.04 -6.79
C GLN A 301 20.54 12.08 -8.06
N TYR A 302 21.16 10.95 -8.41
CA TYR A 302 21.96 10.82 -9.62
C TYR A 302 21.12 10.97 -10.89
N PHE A 303 19.95 10.32 -10.93
CA PHE A 303 19.09 10.30 -12.11
C PHE A 303 18.16 11.50 -12.25
N ARG A 304 17.80 12.15 -11.14
CA ARG A 304 16.99 13.37 -11.09
C ARG A 304 17.54 14.35 -10.06
N PRO A 305 18.59 15.12 -10.42
CA PRO A 305 19.10 16.16 -9.53
C PRO A 305 18.07 17.29 -9.31
N ASP A 306 17.10 17.44 -10.23
CA ASP A 306 15.99 18.38 -10.17
C ASP A 306 14.70 17.70 -9.67
N LEU A 307 14.64 17.46 -8.35
CA LEU A 307 13.54 16.80 -7.64
C LEU A 307 12.26 17.67 -7.51
N ASN A 308 11.89 18.41 -8.56
CA ASN A 308 10.79 19.37 -8.49
C ASN A 308 9.42 18.73 -8.72
N ALA A 309 9.19 18.16 -9.90
CA ALA A 309 7.89 17.61 -10.29
C ALA A 309 8.01 16.55 -11.41
N VAL A 310 6.96 15.76 -11.55
CA VAL A 310 6.73 14.76 -12.58
C VAL A 310 5.42 15.09 -13.28
N VAL A 311 5.47 15.27 -14.59
CA VAL A 311 4.29 15.46 -15.43
C VAL A 311 4.12 14.25 -16.33
N PHE A 312 3.00 13.53 -16.19
CA PHE A 312 2.69 12.43 -17.08
C PHE A 312 2.08 12.93 -18.38
N ALA A 313 2.58 12.38 -19.50
CA ALA A 313 2.08 12.63 -20.83
C ALA A 313 2.09 11.32 -21.63
N ASP A 314 1.14 11.17 -22.55
CA ASP A 314 1.13 10.04 -23.47
C ASP A 314 2.10 10.34 -24.62
N ARG A 315 3.12 9.51 -24.74
CA ARG A 315 4.16 9.59 -25.78
C ARG A 315 4.05 8.42 -26.76
N SER A 316 2.90 7.76 -26.83
CA SER A 316 2.63 6.64 -27.74
C SER A 316 3.01 6.92 -29.21
N GLU A 317 2.70 8.11 -29.73
CA GLU A 317 3.09 8.51 -31.10
C GLU A 317 4.63 8.56 -31.30
N THR A 318 5.38 8.92 -30.26
CA THR A 318 6.85 8.88 -30.32
C THR A 318 7.32 7.43 -30.44
N SER A 319 6.75 6.51 -29.65
CA SER A 319 7.06 5.07 -29.72
C SER A 319 6.78 4.48 -31.11
N TYR A 320 5.61 4.77 -31.69
CA TYR A 320 5.25 4.28 -33.02
C TYR A 320 6.16 4.82 -34.12
N SER A 321 6.71 6.02 -33.95
CA SER A 321 7.70 6.58 -34.88
C SER A 321 9.08 5.94 -34.75
N MET A 322 9.43 5.45 -33.55
CA MET A 322 10.70 4.78 -33.28
C MET A 322 10.71 3.34 -33.79
N ASP A 323 9.58 2.65 -33.71
CA ASP A 323 9.43 1.26 -34.18
C ASP A 323 8.11 1.07 -34.93
N SER A 324 8.19 1.03 -36.26
CA SER A 324 7.05 0.82 -37.16
C SER A 324 6.47 -0.60 -37.10
N THR A 325 7.13 -1.55 -36.42
CA THR A 325 6.62 -2.91 -36.22
C THR A 325 5.61 -2.99 -35.08
N LEU A 326 5.54 -1.98 -34.23
CA LEU A 326 4.57 -1.90 -33.13
C LEU A 326 3.16 -1.71 -33.68
N GLU A 327 2.26 -2.62 -33.32
CA GLU A 327 0.84 -2.46 -33.61
C GLU A 327 0.26 -1.31 -32.79
N ARG A 328 -0.47 -0.41 -33.47
CA ARG A 328 -1.18 0.67 -32.81
C ARG A 328 -2.33 0.11 -31.99
N PHE A 329 -2.43 0.51 -30.73
CA PHE A 329 -3.61 0.19 -29.95
C PHE A 329 -4.82 0.99 -30.48
N PRO A 330 -6.02 0.38 -30.52
CA PRO A 330 -7.21 1.05 -31.02
C PRO A 330 -7.66 2.22 -30.13
N ASP A 331 -7.39 2.12 -28.83
CA ASP A 331 -7.77 3.10 -27.82
C ASP A 331 -6.53 3.84 -27.28
N PRO A 332 -6.65 5.13 -26.91
CA PRO A 332 -5.61 5.84 -26.17
C PRO A 332 -5.19 5.09 -24.92
N ILE A 333 -3.88 5.09 -24.62
CA ILE A 333 -3.36 4.45 -23.42
C ILE A 333 -3.57 5.40 -22.24
N PRO A 334 -4.30 5.02 -21.19
CA PRO A 334 -4.60 5.94 -20.11
C PRO A 334 -3.32 6.36 -19.35
N LEU A 335 -3.30 7.61 -18.91
CA LEU A 335 -2.30 8.12 -17.98
C LEU A 335 -2.54 7.55 -16.57
N PRO A 336 -1.54 7.62 -15.69
CA PRO A 336 -1.71 7.25 -14.30
C PRO A 336 -2.95 7.86 -13.64
N ASP A 337 -3.75 7.00 -13.01
CA ASP A 337 -4.94 7.43 -12.30
C ASP A 337 -4.54 8.21 -11.05
N ARG A 338 -5.06 9.44 -10.96
CA ARG A 338 -4.73 10.36 -9.88
C ARG A 338 -5.18 9.85 -8.52
N HIS A 339 -6.30 9.15 -8.45
CA HIS A 339 -6.85 8.61 -7.21
C HIS A 339 -5.97 7.46 -6.68
N LEU A 340 -5.51 6.56 -7.56
CA LEU A 340 -4.55 5.51 -7.19
C LEU A 340 -3.21 6.08 -6.69
N ILE A 341 -2.74 7.17 -7.30
CA ILE A 341 -1.56 7.90 -6.81
C ILE A 341 -1.82 8.48 -5.41
N SER A 342 -2.96 9.14 -5.19
CA SER A 342 -3.31 9.67 -3.85
C SER A 342 -3.38 8.57 -2.79
N ILE A 343 -3.94 7.40 -3.13
CA ILE A 343 -3.99 6.25 -2.22
C ILE A 343 -2.57 5.79 -1.87
N CYS A 344 -1.70 5.65 -2.87
CA CYS A 344 -0.30 5.25 -2.66
C CYS A 344 0.45 6.25 -1.77
N ALA A 345 0.26 7.55 -2.02
CA ALA A 345 0.83 8.63 -1.22
C ALA A 345 0.36 8.57 0.24
N GLY A 346 -0.96 8.52 0.47
CA GLY A 346 -1.53 8.48 1.81
C GLY A 346 -1.13 7.22 2.59
N ILE A 347 -1.00 6.06 1.92
CA ILE A 347 -0.47 4.84 2.56
C ILE A 347 0.99 5.03 2.97
N GLY A 348 1.83 5.61 2.09
CA GLY A 348 3.22 5.94 2.43
C GLY A 348 3.31 6.85 3.65
N GLU A 349 2.51 7.92 3.67
CA GLU A 349 2.44 8.85 4.80
C GLU A 349 1.96 8.18 6.09
N ILE A 350 0.96 7.28 6.02
CA ILE A 350 0.49 6.52 7.17
C ILE A 350 1.57 5.57 7.69
N LEU A 351 2.19 4.78 6.81
CA LEU A 351 3.23 3.82 7.19
C LEU A 351 4.36 4.51 7.94
N HIS A 352 4.83 5.63 7.41
CA HIS A 352 5.98 6.35 7.92
C HIS A 352 5.66 7.27 9.09
N GLY A 353 4.57 8.04 8.99
CA GLY A 353 4.12 8.98 10.02
C GLY A 353 3.66 8.29 11.31
N SER A 354 3.15 7.06 11.22
CA SER A 354 2.77 6.27 12.40
C SER A 354 3.89 5.38 12.96
N GLY A 355 4.96 5.16 12.20
CA GLY A 355 6.00 4.16 12.51
C GLY A 355 5.61 2.71 12.15
N ALA A 356 4.47 2.49 11.48
CA ALA A 356 4.05 1.18 11.00
C ALA A 356 5.00 0.57 9.96
N GLY A 357 5.57 1.36 9.06
CA GLY A 357 6.57 0.92 8.08
C GLY A 357 7.78 0.29 8.76
N PRO A 358 8.55 1.05 9.57
CA PRO A 358 9.70 0.52 10.30
C PRO A 358 9.38 -0.63 11.27
N PHE A 359 8.16 -0.66 11.82
CA PHE A 359 7.69 -1.79 12.63
C PHE A 359 7.56 -3.06 11.77
N LEU A 360 6.87 -2.97 10.63
CA LEU A 360 6.67 -4.08 9.70
C LEU A 360 8.00 -4.55 9.07
N ASP A 361 8.92 -3.64 8.77
CA ASP A 361 10.24 -3.97 8.21
C ASP A 361 11.09 -4.85 9.14
N LYS A 362 10.89 -4.73 10.47
CA LYS A 362 11.57 -5.60 11.45
C LYS A 362 10.96 -7.00 11.54
N LEU A 363 9.70 -7.14 11.14
CA LEU A 363 8.96 -8.40 11.19
C LEU A 363 9.10 -9.19 9.90
N LEU A 364 9.09 -8.48 8.78
CA LEU A 364 9.19 -9.07 7.46
C LEU A 364 10.65 -9.45 7.18
N PRO A 365 10.89 -10.60 6.54
CA PRO A 365 12.24 -11.05 6.31
C PRO A 365 12.98 -10.16 5.29
N ALA A 366 14.28 -9.96 5.55
CA ALA A 366 15.17 -9.21 4.68
C ALA A 366 15.23 -9.80 3.26
N SER A 367 15.45 -8.95 2.25
CA SER A 367 15.57 -9.35 0.85
C SER A 367 16.81 -10.24 0.72
N GLY A 368 16.63 -11.54 0.48
CA GLY A 368 17.80 -12.38 0.24
C GLY A 368 17.66 -13.90 0.17
N ASN A 369 16.60 -14.53 0.68
CA ASN A 369 16.27 -15.97 0.49
C ASN A 369 15.05 -16.47 1.30
N SER A 370 14.23 -15.56 1.83
CA SER A 370 13.16 -15.90 2.78
C SER A 370 11.85 -16.28 2.09
N ILE A 371 11.08 -17.13 2.76
CA ILE A 371 9.68 -17.44 2.43
C ILE A 371 8.91 -16.11 2.35
N ALA A 372 8.27 -15.86 1.20
CA ALA A 372 7.39 -14.72 1.03
C ALA A 372 6.16 -14.90 1.93
N VAL A 373 5.72 -13.83 2.58
CA VAL A 373 4.60 -13.85 3.52
C VAL A 373 3.49 -12.95 2.97
N HIS A 374 2.31 -13.51 2.76
CA HIS A 374 1.19 -12.88 2.08
C HIS A 374 0.11 -12.40 3.04
N SER A 375 0.06 -12.99 4.21
CA SER A 375 -0.91 -12.63 5.24
C SER A 375 -0.22 -12.59 6.59
N TRP A 376 -0.83 -11.87 7.53
CA TRP A 376 -0.37 -11.90 8.90
C TRP A 376 -0.39 -13.33 9.49
N GLN A 377 -1.36 -14.15 9.08
CA GLN A 377 -1.46 -15.54 9.51
C GLN A 377 -0.23 -16.35 9.08
N GLU A 378 0.23 -16.19 7.84
CA GLU A 378 1.45 -16.83 7.37
C GLU A 378 2.69 -16.33 8.14
N LEU A 379 2.70 -15.07 8.57
CA LEU A 379 3.77 -14.54 9.43
C LEU A 379 3.80 -15.27 10.78
N GLU A 380 2.63 -15.55 11.37
CA GLU A 380 2.49 -16.29 12.63
C GLU A 380 2.92 -17.76 12.51
N GLU A 381 2.81 -18.34 11.31
CA GLU A 381 3.18 -19.73 11.03
C GLU A 381 4.67 -19.94 10.75
N LEU A 382 5.43 -18.86 10.54
CA LEU A 382 6.88 -18.97 10.36
C LEU A 382 7.53 -19.54 11.63
N PRO A 383 8.47 -20.50 11.50
CA PRO A 383 9.21 -21.01 12.64
C PRO A 383 9.97 -19.85 13.31
N VAL A 384 9.73 -19.64 14.59
CA VAL A 384 10.47 -18.67 15.41
C VAL A 384 11.92 -19.15 15.46
N GLY A 385 12.79 -18.45 14.73
CA GLY A 385 14.22 -18.77 14.60
C GLY A 385 15.02 -18.48 15.86
#